data_AF-A0A8J6HCC4-F1
#
_entry.id   AF-A0A8J6HCC4-F1
#
_cell.length_a   1.000
_cell.length_b   1.000
_cell.length_c   1.000
_cell.angle_alpha   90.00
_cell.angle_beta   90.00
_cell.angle_gamma   90.00
#
_symmetry.space_group_name_H-M   'P 1'
#
loop_
_entity.id
_entity.type
_entity.pdbx_description
1 polymer ?
#
loop_
_entity_poly.entity_id
_entity_poly.type
_entity_poly.pdbx_seq_one_letter_code
_entity_poly.pdbx_strand_id
1 'polypeptide(L)'
;MDICLSDIVQYHKRYEYVEFKDGRVFGKKKNCERHKISLQDWQVGNYLRCSYRFCLCVEGPRYFSDRYINLREVKANVTANRVVTGLRFVKHNRIIHLQVQEGRLLPEGQIDNATVRWVPVEDYQTIGSGISANADYFRLSWEERSLELNDLMADEGFVVTGNANRMRIKLMTTNVPKGVSFRHDGRLKLEIQTTPFNFTTGQLINPGISSVVKIRKRTYLEMKFRHFGKEVKLDQPDVPTRRTKPSTDRFTDGFVRFTHSDYDKDAAQTTVPFFDAQPVRPAVPVPLSGVGIYHKGARGCGGFVAPRVFAYDSTKYLKSPFFPKK
;
A
#
# COMPACT_ATOMS: atom_id res chain seq x y z
N MET A 1 12.50 7.66 -34.54
CA MET A 1 11.94 7.84 -33.18
C MET A 1 12.75 8.93 -32.53
N ASP A 2 12.09 9.98 -32.07
CA ASP A 2 12.71 11.14 -31.44
C ASP A 2 12.40 11.10 -29.94
N ILE A 3 13.43 11.20 -29.12
CA ILE A 3 13.33 11.09 -27.67
C ILE A 3 13.80 12.42 -27.07
N CYS A 4 12.92 13.09 -26.33
CA CYS A 4 13.31 14.25 -25.54
C CYS A 4 13.63 13.79 -24.11
N LEU A 5 14.90 13.88 -23.71
CA LEU A 5 15.33 13.47 -22.38
C LEU A 5 14.81 14.43 -21.30
N SER A 6 14.47 13.89 -20.12
CA SER A 6 14.20 14.66 -18.91
C SER A 6 15.47 14.75 -18.07
N ASP A 7 15.71 15.89 -17.43
CA ASP A 7 16.84 16.10 -16.53
C ASP A 7 16.40 16.35 -15.09
N ILE A 8 15.12 16.12 -14.77
CA ILE A 8 14.64 16.37 -13.41
C ILE A 8 14.98 15.15 -12.56
N VAL A 9 16.23 15.14 -12.07
CA VAL A 9 16.77 14.16 -11.10
C VAL A 9 15.81 13.98 -9.91
N GLN A 10 15.12 15.07 -9.54
CA GLN A 10 14.16 15.12 -8.44
C GLN A 10 12.89 14.27 -8.63
N TYR A 11 12.52 13.92 -9.88
CA TYR A 11 11.30 13.16 -10.18
C TYR A 11 11.55 11.77 -10.79
N HIS A 12 12.81 11.34 -10.90
CA HIS A 12 13.20 10.07 -11.53
C HIS A 12 12.60 9.87 -12.94
N LYS A 13 12.26 10.96 -13.64
CA LYS A 13 11.80 10.92 -15.04
C LYS A 13 13.00 10.81 -15.97
N ARG A 14 12.90 9.94 -16.97
CA ARG A 14 13.95 9.71 -17.99
C ARG A 14 13.69 10.50 -19.27
N TYR A 15 12.42 10.67 -19.61
CA TYR A 15 11.98 11.31 -20.84
C TYR A 15 10.86 12.32 -20.56
N GLU A 16 10.83 13.43 -21.28
CA GLU A 16 9.67 14.32 -21.30
C GLU A 16 8.59 13.78 -22.24
N TYR A 17 9.01 13.34 -23.42
CA TYR A 17 8.17 12.66 -24.40
C TYR A 17 9.02 11.81 -25.36
N VAL A 18 8.33 10.91 -26.06
CA VAL A 18 8.88 10.08 -27.14
C VAL A 18 7.96 10.18 -28.34
N GLU A 19 8.50 10.57 -29.49
CA GLU A 19 7.77 10.75 -30.74
C GLU A 19 8.21 9.70 -31.76
N PHE A 20 7.24 8.97 -32.30
CA PHE A 20 7.46 7.97 -33.33
C PHE A 20 7.33 8.58 -34.73
N LYS A 21 7.89 7.90 -35.74
CA LYS A 21 7.89 8.41 -37.12
C LYS A 21 6.48 8.49 -37.73
N ASP A 22 5.54 7.70 -37.21
CA ASP A 22 4.13 7.71 -37.59
C ASP A 22 3.33 8.86 -36.94
N GLY A 23 4.00 9.73 -36.17
CA GLY A 23 3.38 10.85 -35.47
C GLY A 23 2.80 10.49 -34.10
N ARG A 24 2.85 9.22 -33.67
CA ARG A 24 2.43 8.84 -32.32
C ARG A 24 3.37 9.46 -31.28
N VAL A 25 2.82 9.94 -30.17
CA VAL A 25 3.61 10.51 -29.08
C VAL A 25 3.26 9.83 -27.76
N PHE A 26 4.30 9.44 -27.02
CA PHE A 26 4.22 9.06 -25.61
C PHE A 26 4.62 10.21 -24.71
N GLY A 27 3.84 10.44 -23.67
CA GLY A 27 4.00 11.59 -22.80
C GLY A 27 3.49 12.89 -23.44
N LYS A 28 3.83 14.02 -22.83
CA LYS A 28 3.31 15.32 -23.26
C LYS A 28 4.35 16.02 -24.12
N LYS A 29 4.11 16.07 -25.44
CA LYS A 29 4.95 16.85 -26.35
C LYS A 29 4.92 18.32 -25.93
N LYS A 30 6.09 18.84 -25.63
CA LYS A 30 6.35 20.25 -25.35
C LYS A 30 7.63 20.64 -26.07
N ASN A 31 8.01 21.91 -26.04
CA ASN A 31 9.28 22.31 -26.60
C ASN A 31 10.41 21.53 -25.90
N CYS A 32 11.26 20.85 -26.67
CA CYS A 32 12.36 20.09 -26.10
C CYS A 32 13.50 21.07 -25.82
N GLU A 33 13.53 21.60 -24.59
CA GLU A 33 14.53 22.58 -24.15
C GLU A 33 15.94 21.99 -24.03
N ARG A 34 16.08 20.66 -24.15
CA ARG A 34 17.30 19.91 -23.85
C ARG A 34 17.66 18.93 -24.97
N HIS A 35 18.51 17.96 -24.64
CA HIS A 35 19.05 16.98 -25.57
C HIS A 35 17.95 16.10 -26.18
N LYS A 36 17.79 16.23 -27.49
CA LYS A 36 16.93 15.41 -28.32
C LYS A 36 17.77 14.31 -28.96
N ILE A 37 17.40 13.05 -28.73
CA ILE A 37 18.02 11.89 -29.38
C ILE A 37 17.11 11.44 -30.51
N SER A 38 17.65 11.40 -31.73
CA SER A 38 16.94 10.88 -32.89
C SER A 38 17.50 9.52 -33.28
N LEU A 39 16.67 8.49 -33.15
CA LEU A 39 16.96 7.12 -33.53
C LEU A 39 16.40 6.82 -34.93
N GLN A 40 17.28 6.38 -35.83
CA GLN A 40 16.91 5.95 -37.17
C GLN A 40 16.63 4.44 -37.21
N ASP A 41 15.51 4.04 -37.80
CA ASP A 41 15.18 2.62 -37.98
C ASP A 41 16.31 1.88 -38.71
N TRP A 42 16.57 0.66 -38.28
CA TRP A 42 17.57 -0.19 -38.89
C TRP A 42 16.95 -0.93 -40.08
N GLN A 43 17.62 -0.93 -41.24
CA GLN A 43 17.15 -1.60 -42.44
C GLN A 43 18.10 -2.75 -42.81
N VAL A 44 17.58 -3.98 -42.84
CA VAL A 44 18.30 -5.16 -43.34
C VAL A 44 17.80 -5.47 -44.75
N GLY A 45 18.64 -5.20 -45.75
CA GLY A 45 18.28 -5.35 -47.16
C GLY A 45 17.11 -4.45 -47.59
N ASN A 46 16.36 -4.86 -48.61
CA ASN A 46 15.26 -4.06 -49.16
C ASN A 46 13.90 -4.35 -48.50
N TYR A 47 13.81 -5.37 -47.64
CA TYR A 47 12.52 -5.93 -47.22
C TYR A 47 12.27 -5.89 -45.71
N LEU A 48 13.31 -5.73 -44.87
CA LEU A 48 13.15 -5.74 -43.42
C LEU A 48 13.53 -4.40 -42.80
N ARG A 49 12.52 -3.64 -42.35
CA ARG A 49 12.69 -2.47 -41.50
C ARG A 49 12.44 -2.86 -40.03
N CYS A 50 13.43 -2.65 -39.18
CA CYS A 50 13.33 -2.83 -37.74
C CYS A 50 13.18 -1.47 -37.06
N SER A 51 12.01 -1.22 -36.48
CA SER A 51 11.78 -0.05 -35.63
C SER A 51 12.17 -0.33 -34.18
N TYR A 52 12.62 0.71 -33.49
CA TYR A 52 12.86 0.64 -32.05
C TYR A 52 11.53 0.42 -31.31
N ARG A 53 11.53 -0.56 -30.39
CA ARG A 53 10.38 -0.84 -29.52
C ARG A 53 10.54 -0.13 -28.19
N PHE A 54 9.43 0.37 -27.66
CA PHE A 54 9.38 0.91 -26.30
C PHE A 54 9.14 -0.24 -25.32
N CYS A 55 10.08 -0.44 -24.39
CA CYS A 55 10.02 -1.51 -23.40
C CYS A 55 9.83 -0.94 -21.99
N LEU A 56 9.09 -1.65 -21.16
CA LEU A 56 9.02 -1.38 -19.73
C LEU A 56 10.28 -1.92 -19.07
N CYS A 57 10.99 -1.07 -18.34
CA CYS A 57 12.17 -1.47 -17.60
C CYS A 57 11.86 -1.48 -16.10
N VAL A 58 12.31 -2.53 -15.44
CA VAL A 58 12.39 -2.58 -13.99
C VAL A 58 13.77 -2.05 -13.59
N GLU A 59 13.82 -1.04 -12.73
CA GLU A 59 15.06 -0.39 -12.30
C GLU A 59 16.11 -1.44 -11.84
N GLY A 60 17.39 -1.26 -12.17
CA GLY A 60 18.45 -2.21 -11.79
C GLY A 60 18.83 -2.12 -10.30
N PRO A 61 19.64 -3.05 -9.77
CA PRO A 61 20.09 -3.04 -8.38
C PRO A 61 21.07 -1.90 -8.04
N ARG A 62 21.67 -1.25 -9.04
CA ARG A 62 22.64 -0.16 -8.88
C ARG A 62 22.03 1.23 -8.70
N TYR A 63 20.72 1.37 -8.85
CA TYR A 63 20.03 2.67 -8.82
C TYR A 63 19.11 2.81 -7.59
N PHE A 64 18.89 4.06 -7.16
CA PHE A 64 18.05 4.43 -6.03
C PHE A 64 16.55 4.21 -6.36
N SER A 65 16.08 2.98 -6.28
CA SER A 65 14.65 2.65 -6.44
C SER A 65 13.92 2.69 -5.09
N ASP A 66 12.69 3.23 -5.08
CA ASP A 66 11.82 3.32 -3.89
C ASP A 66 10.77 2.20 -3.83
N ARG A 67 11.09 1.02 -4.36
CA ARG A 67 10.15 -0.11 -4.55
C ARG A 67 10.14 -1.12 -3.40
N TYR A 68 10.56 -0.69 -2.22
CA TYR A 68 10.71 -1.57 -1.06
C TYR A 68 9.56 -1.35 -0.07
N ILE A 69 8.97 -2.42 0.44
CA ILE A 69 7.88 -2.39 1.42
C ILE A 69 8.38 -3.06 2.70
N ASN A 70 8.19 -2.40 3.85
CA ASN A 70 8.57 -2.96 5.13
C ASN A 70 7.69 -4.17 5.48
N LEU A 71 8.32 -5.28 5.89
CA LEU A 71 7.65 -6.49 6.39
C LEU A 71 7.82 -6.67 7.90
N ARG A 72 8.63 -5.82 8.54
CA ARG A 72 8.79 -5.83 10.00
C ARG A 72 7.53 -5.40 10.72
N GLU A 73 7.39 -5.92 11.93
CA GLU A 73 6.23 -5.68 12.78
C GLU A 73 6.28 -4.27 13.39
N VAL A 74 5.16 -3.56 13.35
CA VAL A 74 4.99 -2.28 14.02
C VAL A 74 4.11 -2.47 15.25
N LYS A 75 4.59 -2.02 16.41
CA LYS A 75 4.05 -2.39 17.72
C LYS A 75 3.64 -1.17 18.54
N ALA A 76 2.42 -1.19 19.10
CA ALA A 76 2.04 -0.29 20.18
C ALA A 76 2.55 -0.85 21.51
N ASN A 77 2.94 0.03 22.43
CA ASN A 77 3.45 -0.37 23.74
C ASN A 77 2.31 -0.78 24.69
N VAL A 78 1.86 -2.02 24.55
CA VAL A 78 0.76 -2.56 25.35
C VAL A 78 1.13 -2.81 26.82
N THR A 79 2.42 -2.97 27.16
CA THR A 79 2.83 -3.13 28.57
C THR A 79 2.60 -1.84 29.33
N ALA A 80 2.62 -0.70 28.63
CA ALA A 80 2.18 0.60 29.13
C ALA A 80 0.67 0.88 28.87
N ASN A 81 -0.14 -0.16 28.65
CA ASN A 81 -1.58 -0.08 28.36
C ASN A 81 -1.91 0.84 27.16
N ARG A 82 -1.07 0.81 26.10
CA ARG A 82 -1.29 1.62 24.89
C ARG A 82 -1.90 0.80 23.75
N VAL A 83 -2.73 1.46 22.96
CA VAL A 83 -3.46 0.89 21.82
C VAL A 83 -3.24 1.72 20.56
N VAL A 84 -3.55 1.14 19.39
CA VAL A 84 -3.46 1.85 18.13
C VAL A 84 -4.64 2.84 18.00
N THR A 85 -4.35 4.06 17.55
CA THR A 85 -5.30 5.16 17.40
C THR A 85 -5.31 5.77 15.99
N GLY A 86 -4.33 5.40 15.15
CA GLY A 86 -4.21 5.94 13.79
C GLY A 86 -3.15 5.20 12.96
N LEU A 87 -3.20 5.41 11.65
CA LEU A 87 -2.30 4.81 10.66
C LEU A 87 -1.83 5.83 9.63
N ARG A 88 -0.65 5.63 9.07
CA ARG A 88 -0.18 6.35 7.87
C ARG A 88 0.89 5.56 7.14
N PHE A 89 1.07 5.82 5.85
CA PHE A 89 2.28 5.39 5.15
C PHE A 89 3.37 6.44 5.30
N VAL A 90 4.61 5.99 5.51
CA VAL A 90 5.80 6.85 5.46
C VAL A 90 6.87 6.18 4.63
N LYS A 91 7.63 6.97 3.88
CA LYS A 91 8.84 6.50 3.20
C LYS A 91 10.05 6.88 4.05
N HIS A 92 10.79 5.88 4.51
CA HIS A 92 12.03 6.06 5.27
C HIS A 92 13.08 5.09 4.75
N ASN A 93 14.31 5.58 4.50
CA ASN A 93 15.38 4.80 3.88
C ASN A 93 14.99 4.08 2.58
N ARG A 94 14.13 4.72 1.75
CA ARG A 94 13.59 4.17 0.50
C ARG A 94 12.67 2.95 0.67
N ILE A 95 12.26 2.68 1.90
CA ILE A 95 11.30 1.64 2.27
C ILE A 95 9.99 2.32 2.65
N ILE A 96 8.88 1.80 2.14
CA ILE A 96 7.54 2.23 2.51
C ILE A 96 7.10 1.45 3.75
N HIS A 97 6.84 2.18 4.83
CA HIS A 97 6.42 1.65 6.11
C HIS A 97 4.96 2.00 6.37
N LEU A 98 4.20 1.04 6.92
CA LEU A 98 2.93 1.32 7.56
C LEU A 98 3.21 1.70 9.02
N GLN A 99 3.06 2.97 9.36
CA GLN A 99 3.33 3.50 10.70
C GLN A 99 2.03 3.61 11.51
N VAL A 100 2.12 3.30 12.81
CA VAL A 100 1.00 3.44 13.76
C VAL A 100 1.15 4.67 14.64
N GLN A 101 -0.01 5.22 15.01
CA GLN A 101 -0.14 6.11 16.15
C GLN A 101 -0.62 5.31 17.36
N GLU A 102 -0.02 5.52 18.52
CA GLU A 102 -0.41 4.90 19.78
C GLU A 102 -0.87 5.94 20.80
N GLY A 103 -1.71 5.53 21.75
CA GLY A 103 -2.10 6.31 22.92
C GLY A 103 -2.47 5.39 24.08
N ARG A 104 -2.31 5.87 25.33
CA ARG A 104 -2.67 5.13 26.54
C ARG A 104 -4.19 5.03 26.67
N LEU A 105 -4.67 3.80 26.82
CA LEU A 105 -6.09 3.50 27.03
C LEU A 105 -6.49 3.88 28.47
N LEU A 106 -7.64 4.53 28.57
CA LEU A 106 -8.27 4.98 29.80
C LEU A 106 -9.64 4.30 29.96
N PRO A 107 -10.26 4.41 31.17
CA PRO A 107 -11.64 3.99 31.39
C PRO A 107 -12.60 4.43 30.28
N GLU A 108 -13.61 3.61 30.04
CA GLU A 108 -14.68 3.85 29.06
C GLU A 108 -14.19 3.97 27.61
N GLY A 109 -13.03 3.38 27.32
CA GLY A 109 -12.45 3.40 25.98
C GLY A 109 -11.90 4.77 25.56
N GLN A 110 -11.70 5.68 26.50
CA GLN A 110 -11.04 6.96 26.22
C GLN A 110 -9.54 6.76 25.97
N ILE A 111 -8.92 7.73 25.28
CA ILE A 111 -7.47 7.79 25.08
C ILE A 111 -6.93 9.01 25.78
N ASP A 112 -5.84 8.83 26.51
CA ASP A 112 -5.08 9.94 27.07
C ASP A 112 -4.37 10.72 25.97
N ASN A 113 -4.95 11.87 25.60
CA ASN A 113 -4.44 12.76 24.54
C ASN A 113 -2.98 13.18 24.75
N ALA A 114 -2.51 13.35 25.99
CA ALA A 114 -1.13 13.75 26.27
C ALA A 114 -0.11 12.65 25.91
N THR A 115 -0.56 11.40 25.80
CA THR A 115 0.30 10.26 25.48
C THR A 115 0.32 9.92 24.00
N VAL A 116 -0.53 10.55 23.19
CA VAL A 116 -0.73 10.21 21.78
C VAL A 116 0.51 10.57 20.96
N ARG A 117 1.09 9.59 20.27
CA ARG A 117 2.29 9.78 19.44
C ARG A 117 2.37 8.78 18.30
N TRP A 118 3.09 9.14 17.24
CA TRP A 118 3.49 8.19 16.20
C TRP A 118 4.65 7.34 16.69
N VAL A 119 4.53 6.02 16.58
CA VAL A 119 5.62 5.10 16.90
C VAL A 119 6.70 5.25 15.82
N PRO A 120 7.95 5.58 16.16
CA PRO A 120 9.02 5.72 15.17
C PRO A 120 9.17 4.45 14.32
N VAL A 121 9.39 4.62 13.02
CA VAL A 121 9.72 3.49 12.15
C VAL A 121 11.17 3.08 12.37
N GLU A 122 11.47 1.80 12.20
CA GLU A 122 12.84 1.31 12.35
C GLU A 122 13.77 1.92 11.30
N ASP A 123 14.95 2.35 11.76
CA ASP A 123 15.97 2.97 10.92
C ASP A 123 16.92 1.91 10.36
N TYR A 124 16.45 1.12 9.39
CA TYR A 124 17.27 0.13 8.70
C TYR A 124 17.32 0.39 7.20
N GLN A 125 18.35 -0.18 6.55
CA GLN A 125 18.57 -0.10 5.11
C GLN A 125 18.58 -1.50 4.49
N THR A 126 18.23 -1.60 3.21
CA THR A 126 18.12 -2.88 2.49
C THR A 126 19.44 -3.64 2.28
N ILE A 127 20.59 -2.97 2.51
CA ILE A 127 21.95 -3.50 2.34
C ILE A 127 22.64 -3.75 3.70
N GLY A 128 21.94 -3.52 4.82
CA GLY A 128 22.50 -3.69 6.16
C GLY A 128 22.82 -5.15 6.51
N SER A 129 23.79 -5.35 7.42
CA SER A 129 24.08 -6.67 7.99
C SER A 129 22.87 -7.20 8.76
N GLY A 130 22.57 -8.50 8.61
CA GLY A 130 21.41 -9.13 9.25
C GLY A 130 20.05 -8.73 8.69
N ILE A 131 20.00 -7.99 7.56
CA ILE A 131 18.78 -7.65 6.85
C ILE A 131 18.61 -8.59 5.66
N SER A 132 17.43 -9.18 5.52
CA SER A 132 17.11 -10.17 4.50
C SER A 132 15.85 -9.82 3.71
N ALA A 133 15.93 -9.97 2.39
CA ALA A 133 14.78 -9.83 1.51
C ALA A 133 13.72 -10.89 1.82
N ASN A 134 12.45 -10.51 1.69
CA ASN A 134 11.26 -11.31 2.01
C ASN A 134 11.06 -11.68 3.49
N ALA A 135 11.98 -11.31 4.39
CA ALA A 135 11.76 -11.37 5.83
C ALA A 135 11.61 -9.97 6.45
N ASP A 136 12.55 -9.06 6.15
CA ASP A 136 12.56 -7.69 6.69
C ASP A 136 11.85 -6.71 5.76
N TYR A 137 12.09 -6.84 4.46
CA TYR A 137 11.48 -6.01 3.43
C TYR A 137 11.11 -6.84 2.20
N PHE A 138 10.13 -6.35 1.45
CA PHE A 138 9.75 -6.88 0.15
C PHE A 138 10.18 -5.94 -0.96
N ARG A 139 10.75 -6.45 -2.05
CA ARG A 139 11.10 -5.67 -3.24
C ARG A 139 10.09 -5.97 -4.35
N LEU A 140 9.28 -4.99 -4.74
CA LEU A 140 8.34 -5.15 -5.85
C LEU A 140 9.11 -5.55 -7.13
N SER A 141 8.63 -6.59 -7.84
CA SER A 141 9.16 -7.04 -9.13
C SER A 141 8.07 -6.99 -10.20
N TRP A 142 8.42 -7.34 -11.44
CA TRP A 142 7.44 -7.42 -12.52
C TRP A 142 6.35 -8.47 -12.24
N GLU A 143 6.73 -9.57 -11.61
CA GLU A 143 5.90 -10.71 -11.26
C GLU A 143 5.13 -10.46 -9.96
N GLU A 144 5.79 -9.89 -8.96
CA GLU A 144 5.26 -9.77 -7.60
C GLU A 144 5.14 -8.29 -7.20
N ARG A 145 3.94 -7.76 -7.43
CA ARG A 145 3.62 -6.34 -7.23
C ARG A 145 2.14 -6.13 -6.94
N SER A 146 1.52 -7.07 -6.24
CA SER A 146 0.11 -7.04 -5.89
C SER A 146 -0.08 -6.74 -4.40
N LEU A 147 -0.99 -5.84 -4.06
CA LEU A 147 -1.39 -5.49 -2.70
C LEU A 147 -2.87 -5.82 -2.50
N GLU A 148 -3.16 -6.62 -1.49
CA GLU A 148 -4.53 -6.99 -1.11
C GLU A 148 -5.25 -5.80 -0.48
N LEU A 149 -6.52 -5.64 -0.87
CA LEU A 149 -7.42 -4.62 -0.35
C LEU A 149 -8.45 -5.32 0.52
N ASN A 150 -8.46 -4.97 1.79
CA ASN A 150 -9.35 -5.58 2.76
C ASN A 150 -9.44 -4.73 4.03
N ASP A 151 -10.60 -4.83 4.67
CA ASP A 151 -10.84 -4.36 6.03
C ASP A 151 -10.70 -5.55 7.00
N LEU A 152 -9.99 -5.35 8.10
CA LEU A 152 -9.79 -6.33 9.17
C LEU A 152 -10.39 -5.76 10.46
N MET A 153 -11.39 -6.48 10.97
CA MET A 153 -12.11 -6.10 12.20
C MET A 153 -11.68 -6.99 13.36
N ALA A 154 -11.58 -6.37 14.53
CA ALA A 154 -11.45 -7.05 15.81
C ALA A 154 -12.77 -7.73 16.19
N ASP A 155 -12.67 -8.76 17.02
CA ASP A 155 -13.85 -9.38 17.63
C ASP A 155 -14.48 -8.42 18.66
N GLU A 156 -15.72 -8.69 19.05
CA GLU A 156 -16.37 -7.92 20.09
C GLU A 156 -15.57 -7.91 21.40
N GLY A 157 -15.32 -6.72 21.95
CA GLY A 157 -14.52 -6.54 23.17
C GLY A 157 -13.01 -6.46 22.92
N PHE A 158 -12.58 -6.56 21.66
CA PHE A 158 -11.19 -6.45 21.27
C PHE A 158 -10.92 -5.09 20.59
N VAL A 159 -9.68 -4.63 20.73
CA VAL A 159 -9.16 -3.43 20.08
C VAL A 159 -7.89 -3.77 19.31
N VAL A 160 -7.60 -3.00 18.27
CA VAL A 160 -6.36 -3.16 17.50
C VAL A 160 -5.17 -2.77 18.38
N THR A 161 -4.27 -3.73 18.54
CA THR A 161 -3.02 -3.57 19.28
C THR A 161 -1.87 -4.08 18.43
N GLY A 162 -0.64 -3.73 18.80
CA GLY A 162 0.55 -4.16 18.08
C GLY A 162 1.45 -5.10 18.88
N ASN A 163 1.00 -5.76 19.95
CA ASN A 163 1.89 -6.59 20.77
C ASN A 163 2.30 -7.91 20.10
N ALA A 164 3.15 -8.71 20.76
CA ALA A 164 3.38 -10.17 20.68
C ALA A 164 3.24 -10.88 19.32
N ASN A 165 3.50 -10.13 18.25
CA ASN A 165 3.41 -10.45 16.83
C ASN A 165 2.12 -9.95 16.14
N ARG A 166 2.13 -8.66 15.74
CA ARG A 166 2.03 -8.17 14.32
C ARG A 166 0.97 -7.08 14.11
N MET A 167 1.42 -5.86 13.82
CA MET A 167 0.80 -5.10 12.72
C MET A 167 1.84 -4.94 11.62
N ARG A 168 1.60 -5.55 10.46
CA ARG A 168 2.54 -5.47 9.33
C ARG A 168 1.86 -5.75 8.01
N ILE A 169 2.60 -5.42 6.96
CA ILE A 169 2.36 -6.00 5.65
C ILE A 169 3.19 -7.28 5.58
N LYS A 170 2.58 -8.38 5.11
CA LYS A 170 3.23 -9.68 4.94
C LYS A 170 3.13 -10.11 3.48
N LEU A 171 4.22 -10.62 2.92
CA LEU A 171 4.15 -11.35 1.65
C LEU A 171 3.53 -12.74 1.89
N MET A 172 2.45 -13.05 1.19
CA MET A 172 1.90 -14.39 1.08
C MET A 172 2.02 -14.88 -0.34
N THR A 173 2.83 -15.91 -0.56
CA THR A 173 2.91 -16.67 -1.80
C THR A 173 1.95 -17.85 -1.73
N THR A 174 1.18 -18.08 -2.79
CA THR A 174 0.50 -19.38 -2.96
C THR A 174 1.55 -20.43 -3.29
N ASN A 175 1.54 -21.56 -2.59
CA ASN A 175 2.31 -22.73 -3.00
C ASN A 175 1.69 -23.27 -4.29
N VAL A 176 2.14 -22.77 -5.44
CA VAL A 176 1.79 -23.35 -6.74
C VAL A 176 2.68 -24.58 -6.95
N PRO A 177 2.13 -25.77 -7.24
CA PRO A 177 2.93 -26.96 -7.51
C PRO A 177 3.94 -26.73 -8.64
N LYS A 178 5.15 -27.30 -8.51
CA LYS A 178 6.16 -27.31 -9.58
C LYS A 178 5.53 -27.92 -10.85
N GLY A 179 5.61 -27.23 -11.98
CA GLY A 179 5.13 -27.70 -13.29
C GLY A 179 3.95 -26.92 -13.88
N VAL A 180 3.34 -26.01 -13.13
CA VAL A 180 2.27 -25.12 -13.64
C VAL A 180 2.85 -23.75 -13.98
N SER A 181 2.65 -23.27 -15.22
CA SER A 181 3.22 -22.03 -15.77
C SER A 181 2.72 -20.72 -15.13
N PHE A 182 1.93 -20.78 -14.06
CA PHE A 182 1.50 -19.62 -13.27
C PHE A 182 2.28 -19.58 -11.96
N ARG A 183 3.58 -19.29 -12.03
CA ARG A 183 4.51 -19.50 -10.91
C ARG A 183 4.46 -18.47 -9.77
N HIS A 184 3.78 -17.33 -9.89
CA HIS A 184 3.92 -16.26 -8.87
C HIS A 184 2.60 -15.47 -8.66
N ASP A 185 1.84 -15.76 -7.59
CA ASP A 185 0.72 -14.94 -7.06
C ASP A 185 1.07 -14.43 -5.64
N GLY A 186 2.32 -14.01 -5.44
CA GLY A 186 2.78 -13.36 -4.22
C GLY A 186 2.02 -12.05 -4.00
N ARG A 187 1.34 -11.92 -2.86
CA ARG A 187 0.60 -10.70 -2.50
C ARG A 187 1.03 -10.17 -1.16
N LEU A 188 1.18 -8.86 -1.12
CA LEU A 188 1.28 -8.11 0.13
C LEU A 188 -0.09 -8.08 0.78
N LYS A 189 -0.17 -8.51 2.04
CA LYS A 189 -1.40 -8.55 2.84
C LYS A 189 -1.23 -7.85 4.16
N LEU A 190 -2.28 -7.18 4.61
CA LEU A 190 -2.33 -6.66 5.97
C LEU A 190 -2.54 -7.80 6.97
N GLU A 191 -1.74 -7.79 8.03
CA GLU A 191 -1.87 -8.64 9.22
C GLU A 191 -1.96 -7.72 10.43
N ILE A 192 -2.97 -7.90 11.27
CA ILE A 192 -3.17 -7.09 12.47
C ILE A 192 -3.29 -7.99 13.68
N GLN A 193 -2.95 -7.46 14.85
CA GLN A 193 -3.23 -8.08 16.13
C GLN A 193 -4.33 -7.30 16.85
N THR A 194 -5.17 -8.03 17.58
CA THR A 194 -6.25 -7.46 18.37
C THR A 194 -6.20 -8.03 19.77
N THR A 195 -6.40 -7.21 20.80
CA THR A 195 -6.34 -7.63 22.21
C THR A 195 -7.65 -7.29 22.91
N PRO A 196 -8.19 -8.17 23.76
CA PRO A 196 -9.37 -7.87 24.55
C PRO A 196 -9.06 -6.83 25.62
N PHE A 197 -10.03 -6.01 25.97
CA PHE A 197 -9.87 -5.03 27.04
C PHE A 197 -11.14 -4.94 27.88
N ASN A 198 -10.97 -4.53 29.12
CA ASN A 198 -12.10 -4.24 29.99
C ASN A 198 -12.53 -2.78 29.76
N PHE A 199 -13.74 -2.60 29.22
CA PHE A 199 -14.25 -1.28 28.86
C PHE A 199 -14.34 -0.33 30.06
N THR A 200 -14.88 -0.79 31.20
CA THR A 200 -15.07 0.03 32.40
C THR A 200 -13.73 0.54 32.96
N THR A 201 -12.72 -0.32 33.01
CA THR A 201 -11.41 0.03 33.60
C THR A 201 -10.42 0.61 32.59
N GLY A 202 -10.65 0.39 31.30
CA GLY A 202 -9.71 0.77 30.24
C GLY A 202 -8.43 -0.07 30.22
N GLN A 203 -8.42 -1.26 30.81
CA GLN A 203 -7.22 -2.10 30.90
C GLN A 203 -7.24 -3.22 29.85
N LEU A 204 -6.13 -3.39 29.13
CA LEU A 204 -5.91 -4.54 28.26
C LEU A 204 -5.85 -5.83 29.08
N ILE A 205 -6.54 -6.87 28.62
CA ILE A 205 -6.61 -8.16 29.29
C ILE A 205 -5.53 -9.08 28.72
N ASN A 206 -4.54 -9.43 29.55
CA ASN A 206 -3.46 -10.37 29.25
C ASN A 206 -2.90 -10.25 27.82
N PRO A 207 -2.36 -9.08 27.42
CA PRO A 207 -2.02 -8.78 26.03
C PRO A 207 -0.94 -9.69 25.40
N GLY A 208 -0.20 -10.46 26.21
CA GLY A 208 0.75 -11.46 25.72
C GLY A 208 0.13 -12.83 25.39
N ILE A 209 -1.08 -13.11 25.88
CA ILE A 209 -1.73 -14.44 25.79
C ILE A 209 -3.07 -14.34 25.06
N SER A 210 -3.91 -13.37 25.40
CA SER A 210 -5.29 -13.26 24.90
C SER A 210 -5.40 -12.54 23.56
N SER A 211 -4.28 -12.16 22.95
CA SER A 211 -4.28 -11.46 21.67
C SER A 211 -4.54 -12.40 20.49
N VAL A 212 -5.27 -11.92 19.50
CA VAL A 212 -5.66 -12.66 18.29
C VAL A 212 -5.08 -11.97 17.07
N VAL A 213 -4.45 -12.75 16.18
CA VAL A 213 -3.99 -12.25 14.88
C VAL A 213 -5.11 -12.40 13.84
N LYS A 214 -5.43 -11.30 13.16
CA LYS A 214 -6.39 -11.25 12.06
C LYS A 214 -5.65 -11.02 10.74
N ILE A 215 -5.98 -11.86 9.78
CA ILE A 215 -5.58 -11.75 8.38
C ILE A 215 -6.69 -12.33 7.52
N ARG A 216 -6.88 -11.81 6.30
CA ARG A 216 -7.87 -12.37 5.38
C ARG A 216 -7.45 -13.80 5.00
N LYS A 217 -8.22 -14.77 5.49
CA LYS A 217 -8.11 -16.18 5.08
C LYS A 217 -8.86 -16.35 3.76
N ARG A 218 -8.30 -17.17 2.86
CA ARG A 218 -9.00 -17.57 1.64
C ARG A 218 -10.00 -18.68 1.99
N THR A 219 -11.19 -18.60 1.42
CA THR A 219 -12.18 -19.67 1.49
C THR A 219 -11.74 -20.88 0.66
N TYR A 220 -12.26 -22.06 0.99
CA TYR A 220 -12.02 -23.27 0.20
C TYR A 220 -12.44 -23.08 -1.27
N LEU A 221 -13.54 -22.38 -1.54
CA LEU A 221 -14.01 -22.09 -2.89
C LEU A 221 -13.06 -21.15 -3.65
N GLU A 222 -12.57 -20.08 -3.01
CA GLU A 222 -11.57 -19.18 -3.60
C GLU A 222 -10.28 -19.93 -3.95
N MET A 223 -9.87 -20.88 -3.10
CA MET A 223 -8.72 -21.74 -3.36
C MET A 223 -8.98 -22.73 -4.50
N LYS A 224 -10.13 -23.43 -4.48
CA LYS A 224 -10.51 -24.47 -5.45
C LYS A 224 -10.69 -23.90 -6.85
N PHE A 225 -11.39 -22.78 -6.97
CA PHE A 225 -11.71 -22.14 -8.25
C PHE A 225 -10.70 -21.09 -8.70
N ARG A 226 -9.61 -20.89 -7.93
CA ARG A 226 -8.60 -19.86 -8.21
C ARG A 226 -9.24 -18.47 -8.37
N HIS A 227 -10.31 -18.22 -7.61
CA HIS A 227 -10.90 -16.90 -7.51
C HIS A 227 -10.07 -16.09 -6.53
N PHE A 228 -9.15 -15.29 -7.07
CA PHE A 228 -8.22 -14.51 -6.27
C PHE A 228 -8.76 -13.13 -5.87
N GLY A 229 -10.07 -12.97 -5.73
CA GLY A 229 -10.70 -11.65 -5.58
C GLY A 229 -10.61 -10.80 -6.86
N LYS A 230 -11.35 -9.68 -6.90
CA LYS A 230 -11.42 -8.80 -8.07
C LYS A 230 -10.18 -7.89 -8.13
N GLU A 231 -9.48 -7.89 -9.26
CA GLU A 231 -8.41 -6.91 -9.52
C GLU A 231 -9.01 -5.54 -9.79
N VAL A 232 -8.49 -4.49 -9.14
CA VAL A 232 -8.77 -3.11 -9.51
C VAL A 232 -8.11 -2.83 -10.86
N LYS A 233 -8.94 -2.68 -11.91
CA LYS A 233 -8.44 -2.35 -13.25
C LYS A 233 -8.07 -0.88 -13.34
N LEU A 234 -6.80 -0.62 -13.65
CA LEU A 234 -6.27 0.72 -13.91
C LEU A 234 -6.22 0.94 -15.42
N ASP A 235 -7.33 1.41 -16.01
CA ASP A 235 -7.44 1.63 -17.45
C ASP A 235 -6.85 3.00 -17.83
N GLN A 236 -5.78 2.99 -18.64
CA GLN A 236 -5.03 4.17 -19.06
C GLN A 236 -4.70 5.11 -17.89
N PRO A 237 -3.98 4.65 -16.85
CA PRO A 237 -3.82 5.40 -15.62
C PRO A 237 -2.83 6.56 -15.79
N ASP A 238 -3.26 7.80 -15.57
CA ASP A 238 -2.34 8.94 -15.42
C ASP A 238 -1.78 9.02 -13.98
N VAL A 239 -0.76 9.86 -13.81
CA VAL A 239 -0.14 10.15 -12.52
C VAL A 239 -1.18 10.75 -11.55
N PRO A 240 -1.41 10.14 -10.37
CA PRO A 240 -2.50 10.51 -9.49
C PRO A 240 -2.51 11.97 -9.02
N THR A 241 -1.33 12.55 -8.84
CA THR A 241 -1.14 13.93 -8.34
C THR A 241 -1.39 15.01 -9.40
N ARG A 242 -1.53 14.66 -10.68
CA ARG A 242 -1.88 15.63 -11.74
C ARG A 242 -3.36 16.01 -11.75
N ARG A 243 -4.18 15.22 -11.06
CA ARG A 243 -5.62 15.42 -11.00
C ARG A 243 -5.96 16.33 -9.83
N THR A 244 -6.79 17.34 -10.08
CA THR A 244 -7.31 18.27 -9.05
C THR A 244 -8.66 17.83 -8.47
N LYS A 245 -9.42 16.99 -9.20
CA LYS A 245 -10.71 16.46 -8.76
C LYS A 245 -10.52 15.32 -7.75
N PRO A 246 -11.42 15.17 -6.76
CA PRO A 246 -11.36 14.08 -5.80
C PRO A 246 -11.51 12.70 -6.48
N SER A 247 -11.08 11.67 -5.75
CA SER A 247 -11.35 10.27 -6.09
C SER A 247 -12.85 10.00 -6.00
N THR A 248 -13.42 9.38 -7.02
CA THR A 248 -14.84 8.99 -7.09
C THR A 248 -15.04 7.51 -6.78
N ASP A 249 -14.01 6.70 -7.03
CA ASP A 249 -14.08 5.25 -6.95
C ASP A 249 -13.33 4.78 -5.71
N ARG A 250 -13.92 3.80 -5.00
CA ARG A 250 -13.35 3.21 -3.79
C ARG A 250 -13.46 1.69 -3.85
N PHE A 251 -12.34 1.01 -3.67
CA PHE A 251 -12.26 -0.45 -3.67
C PHE A 251 -11.65 -0.95 -2.36
N THR A 252 -12.43 -1.68 -1.59
CA THR A 252 -12.07 -2.18 -0.25
C THR A 252 -11.95 -3.71 -0.20
N ASP A 253 -12.19 -4.38 -1.33
CA ASP A 253 -12.11 -5.84 -1.45
C ASP A 253 -11.41 -6.22 -2.76
N GLY A 254 -10.64 -7.30 -2.72
CA GLY A 254 -9.82 -7.78 -3.83
C GLY A 254 -8.37 -7.35 -3.72
N PHE A 255 -7.78 -6.90 -4.82
CA PHE A 255 -6.38 -6.48 -4.85
C PHE A 255 -6.12 -5.45 -5.95
N VAL A 256 -5.03 -4.71 -5.80
CA VAL A 256 -4.50 -3.85 -6.87
C VAL A 256 -3.09 -4.28 -7.22
N ARG A 257 -2.75 -4.25 -8.51
CA ARG A 257 -1.40 -4.51 -8.99
C ARG A 257 -0.73 -3.18 -9.32
N PHE A 258 0.46 -2.95 -8.77
CA PHE A 258 1.28 -1.81 -9.17
C PHE A 258 1.68 -1.99 -10.64
N THR A 259 1.55 -0.94 -11.43
CA THR A 259 1.85 -0.95 -12.86
C THR A 259 2.39 0.42 -13.28
N HIS A 260 2.77 0.55 -14.54
CA HIS A 260 3.19 1.81 -15.11
C HIS A 260 1.98 2.71 -15.40
N SER A 261 2.21 4.02 -15.42
CA SER A 261 1.30 5.00 -15.98
C SER A 261 1.06 4.75 -17.48
N ASP A 262 0.05 5.37 -18.05
CA ASP A 262 -0.26 5.22 -19.46
C ASP A 262 0.88 5.74 -20.38
N TYR A 263 1.06 5.05 -21.51
CA TYR A 263 2.09 5.42 -22.49
C TYR A 263 1.85 6.80 -23.08
N ASP A 264 0.62 7.09 -23.50
CA ASP A 264 0.30 8.32 -24.19
C ASP A 264 0.30 9.50 -23.18
N LYS A 265 -0.07 9.26 -21.92
CA LYS A 265 -0.14 10.33 -20.89
C LYS A 265 1.18 10.64 -20.19
N ASP A 266 2.06 9.65 -20.01
CA ASP A 266 3.26 9.79 -19.17
C ASP A 266 4.46 8.95 -19.63
N ALA A 267 4.40 8.42 -20.86
CA ALA A 267 5.41 7.52 -21.41
C ALA A 267 5.71 6.31 -20.51
N ALA A 268 4.71 5.86 -19.73
CA ALA A 268 4.83 4.71 -18.83
C ALA A 268 6.00 4.77 -17.82
N GLN A 269 6.35 5.97 -17.35
CA GLN A 269 7.50 6.17 -16.47
C GLN A 269 7.16 6.13 -14.97
N THR A 270 5.91 6.36 -14.60
CA THR A 270 5.49 6.43 -13.20
C THR A 270 4.89 5.10 -12.74
N THR A 271 5.29 4.61 -11.57
CA THR A 271 4.63 3.44 -10.95
C THR A 271 3.37 3.89 -10.21
N VAL A 272 2.23 3.30 -10.53
CA VAL A 272 0.90 3.60 -9.94
C VAL A 272 0.24 2.30 -9.45
N PRO A 273 -0.64 2.33 -8.43
CA PRO A 273 -1.08 3.49 -7.65
C PRO A 273 0.02 4.05 -6.74
N PHE A 274 -0.18 5.27 -6.23
CA PHE A 274 0.69 5.84 -5.19
C PHE A 274 0.26 5.40 -3.79
N PHE A 275 1.18 5.41 -2.83
CA PHE A 275 0.81 5.30 -1.41
C PHE A 275 0.35 6.66 -0.89
N ASP A 276 -0.82 6.70 -0.26
CA ASP A 276 -1.31 7.90 0.40
C ASP A 276 -0.62 8.06 1.76
N ALA A 277 0.27 9.05 1.85
CA ALA A 277 1.02 9.35 3.07
C ALA A 277 0.22 10.16 4.11
N GLN A 278 -1.02 10.55 3.80
CA GLN A 278 -1.85 11.31 4.74
C GLN A 278 -2.14 10.49 6.00
N PRO A 279 -2.09 11.10 7.19
CA PRO A 279 -2.46 10.42 8.43
C PRO A 279 -3.96 10.13 8.46
N VAL A 280 -4.31 8.90 8.80
CA VAL A 280 -5.68 8.43 8.93
C VAL A 280 -5.93 8.08 10.39
N ARG A 281 -6.66 8.95 11.07
CA ARG A 281 -7.01 8.84 12.50
C ARG A 281 -8.34 9.54 12.76
N PRO A 282 -9.11 9.11 13.76
CA PRO A 282 -10.27 9.85 14.24
C PRO A 282 -9.87 11.25 14.71
N ALA A 283 -10.80 12.21 14.64
CA ALA A 283 -10.56 13.60 15.07
C ALA A 283 -10.27 13.68 16.58
N VAL A 284 -11.03 12.92 17.37
CA VAL A 284 -10.74 12.65 18.79
C VAL A 284 -10.11 11.27 18.89
N PRO A 285 -8.90 11.12 19.46
CA PRO A 285 -8.26 9.83 19.60
C PRO A 285 -9.14 8.82 20.35
N VAL A 286 -9.37 7.68 19.72
CA VAL A 286 -10.13 6.55 20.26
C VAL A 286 -9.41 5.25 19.92
N PRO A 287 -9.59 4.16 20.68
CA PRO A 287 -9.15 2.85 20.27
C PRO A 287 -9.78 2.48 18.94
N LEU A 288 -9.03 1.73 18.12
CA LEU A 288 -9.56 1.22 16.86
C LEU A 288 -10.15 -0.19 17.05
N SER A 289 -11.32 -0.43 16.46
CA SER A 289 -11.95 -1.75 16.33
C SER A 289 -11.54 -2.47 15.04
N GLY A 290 -10.86 -1.79 14.13
CA GLY A 290 -10.42 -2.37 12.88
C GLY A 290 -9.56 -1.43 12.07
N VAL A 291 -8.87 -1.99 11.09
CA VAL A 291 -8.07 -1.26 10.13
C VAL A 291 -8.14 -1.93 8.76
N GLY A 292 -7.86 -1.18 7.70
CA GLY A 292 -7.88 -1.72 6.35
C GLY A 292 -6.95 -0.98 5.40
N ILE A 293 -6.80 -1.54 4.21
CA ILE A 293 -6.16 -0.90 3.07
C ILE A 293 -7.16 -0.92 1.92
N TYR A 294 -7.33 0.22 1.28
CA TYR A 294 -8.23 0.37 0.15
C TYR A 294 -7.57 1.16 -0.97
N HIS A 295 -8.06 0.97 -2.19
CA HIS A 295 -7.72 1.83 -3.32
C HIS A 295 -8.78 2.91 -3.47
N LYS A 296 -8.33 4.15 -3.71
CA LYS A 296 -9.17 5.27 -4.14
C LYS A 296 -8.63 5.86 -5.43
N GLY A 297 -9.52 6.16 -6.36
CA GLY A 297 -9.11 6.80 -7.61
C GLY A 297 -10.31 7.22 -8.43
N ALA A 298 -10.11 7.24 -9.73
CA ALA A 298 -11.17 7.40 -10.70
C ALA A 298 -10.69 6.89 -12.06
N ARG A 299 -11.62 6.69 -12.99
CA ARG A 299 -11.30 6.33 -14.38
C ARG A 299 -10.18 7.22 -14.97
N GLY A 300 -9.20 6.58 -15.61
CA GLY A 300 -8.07 7.25 -16.27
C GLY A 300 -6.99 7.77 -15.33
N CYS A 301 -7.05 7.46 -14.03
CA CYS A 301 -6.08 7.85 -13.01
C CYS A 301 -5.55 6.61 -12.29
N GLY A 302 -4.25 6.57 -11.97
CA GLY A 302 -3.64 5.47 -11.22
C GLY A 302 -4.18 5.33 -9.79
N GLY A 303 -4.69 6.41 -9.20
CA GLY A 303 -5.22 6.45 -7.84
C GLY A 303 -4.17 6.22 -6.74
N PHE A 304 -4.66 6.00 -5.54
CA PHE A 304 -3.88 5.86 -4.32
C PHE A 304 -4.31 4.62 -3.54
N VAL A 305 -3.37 3.93 -2.91
CA VAL A 305 -3.62 2.99 -1.83
C VAL A 305 -3.50 3.71 -0.50
N ALA A 306 -4.51 3.61 0.35
CA ALA A 306 -4.61 4.39 1.58
C ALA A 306 -5.00 3.51 2.76
N PRO A 307 -4.52 3.81 3.98
CA PRO A 307 -5.02 3.18 5.19
C PRO A 307 -6.46 3.59 5.46
N ARG A 308 -7.22 2.72 6.10
CA ARG A 308 -8.54 2.99 6.66
C ARG A 308 -8.54 2.55 8.11
N VAL A 309 -9.24 3.29 8.97
CA VAL A 309 -9.38 2.98 10.39
C VAL A 309 -10.85 2.92 10.76
N PHE A 310 -11.18 2.06 11.72
CA PHE A 310 -12.52 1.90 12.26
C PHE A 310 -12.45 2.22 13.75
N ALA A 311 -13.16 3.26 14.18
CA ALA A 311 -13.25 3.62 15.59
C ALA A 311 -13.97 2.53 16.38
N TYR A 312 -13.58 2.35 17.63
CA TYR A 312 -14.30 1.46 18.52
C TYR A 312 -15.70 2.00 18.82
N ASP A 313 -16.71 1.16 18.63
CA ASP A 313 -18.10 1.52 18.93
C ASP A 313 -18.39 1.26 20.41
N SER A 314 -18.48 2.35 21.19
CA SER A 314 -18.81 2.32 22.61
C SER A 314 -20.30 2.39 22.89
N THR A 315 -21.16 2.57 21.88
CA THR A 315 -22.61 2.79 22.09
C THR A 315 -23.29 1.64 22.82
N LYS A 316 -22.81 0.41 22.62
CA LYS A 316 -23.28 -0.80 23.32
C LYS A 316 -23.06 -0.80 24.84
N TYR A 317 -22.17 0.04 25.35
CA TYR A 317 -21.94 0.21 26.79
C TYR A 317 -22.72 1.39 27.38
N LEU A 318 -23.34 2.22 26.53
CA LEU A 318 -24.27 3.25 26.95
C LEU A 318 -25.61 2.59 27.31
N LYS A 319 -25.81 2.30 28.60
CA LYS A 319 -27.17 2.04 29.10
C LYS A 319 -27.97 3.33 28.91
N SER A 320 -28.95 3.35 28.01
CA SER A 320 -29.89 4.47 27.92
C SER A 320 -30.68 4.58 29.23
N PRO A 321 -30.57 5.67 30.02
CA PRO A 321 -31.43 5.91 31.16
C PRO A 321 -32.76 6.57 30.75
N PHE A 322 -32.96 6.91 29.48
CA PHE A 322 -34.02 7.82 29.06
C PHE A 322 -34.87 7.16 27.98
N PHE A 323 -35.86 6.37 28.37
CA PHE A 323 -37.23 6.36 27.84
C PHE A 323 -38.03 5.35 28.68
N PRO A 324 -38.86 5.78 29.65
CA PRO A 324 -39.86 4.88 30.20
C PRO A 324 -40.76 4.42 29.05
N LYS A 325 -40.89 3.10 28.90
CA LYS A 325 -41.92 2.52 28.02
C LYS A 325 -43.27 3.06 28.52
N LYS A 326 -43.96 3.80 27.65
CA LYS A 326 -45.38 4.13 27.85
C LYS A 326 -46.22 2.89 27.63
#